data_AF-A0A2P6R463-F1
#
_entry.id   AF-A0A2P6R463-F1
#
_cell.length_a   1.000
_cell.length_b   1.000
_cell.length_c   1.000
_cell.angle_alpha   90.00
_cell.angle_beta   90.00
_cell.angle_gamma   90.00
#
_symmetry.space_group_name_H-M   'P 1'
#
loop_
_entity.id
_entity.type
_entity.pdbx_description
1 polymer ?
#
loop_
_entity_poly.entity_id
_entity_poly.type
_entity_poly.pdbx_seq_one_letter_code
_entity_poly.pdbx_strand_id
1 'polypeptide(L)'
;MAAAASLSFSLDPHRHLSSNPHFTPSTSLLIPKHSFRIFHNSNRYTLKSSSSSSSHSSTATSPSPPSVPSSSFLEAPLRTGRFLSNEDLEKLKSLENFRYYQELESGSMWVRVMRSEEMDITVGLLAESFAESMLLPSGYVALLGFLVKQYLMERRELMPHTATLIGFYRSNKDEAKDESFGGKGESFEDKGESFEEKDGGFGGEDEDGVLAGTVEVCFDKKGANASTPTPTPPKNSPYISNMAVKKSLRRRGIGWHLLKASEELISQMSSSREAYLHCRMIDAAPFNMYTKAGYNIVKTDSILILLTLQRRKHLMYKKLPVLTSFSESETLCSEEDENHY
;
A
#
# COMPACT_ATOMS: atom_id res chain seq x y z
N MET A 1 -16.96 -5.71 1.65
CA MET A 1 -16.47 -5.93 0.29
C MET A 1 -15.13 -5.23 0.11
N ALA A 2 -14.03 -5.98 0.21
CA ALA A 2 -12.68 -5.51 -0.14
C ALA A 2 -12.61 -5.26 -1.66
N ALA A 3 -11.92 -4.20 -2.07
CA ALA A 3 -11.82 -3.83 -3.46
C ALA A 3 -10.51 -4.38 -4.05
N ALA A 4 -10.64 -5.34 -4.99
CA ALA A 4 -9.55 -5.85 -5.82
C ALA A 4 -8.21 -6.09 -5.09
N ALA A 5 -8.25 -6.99 -4.12
CA ALA A 5 -7.06 -7.46 -3.44
C ALA A 5 -6.54 -8.69 -4.22
N SER A 6 -5.36 -8.56 -4.86
CA SER A 6 -4.69 -9.65 -5.59
C SER A 6 -3.22 -9.64 -5.23
N LEU A 7 -2.85 -10.35 -4.16
CA LEU A 7 -1.45 -10.59 -3.85
C LEU A 7 -0.96 -11.74 -4.71
N SER A 8 -0.13 -11.41 -5.68
CA SER A 8 0.73 -12.40 -6.32
C SER A 8 1.98 -12.52 -5.44
N PHE A 9 2.01 -13.53 -4.57
CA PHE A 9 3.20 -13.85 -3.79
C PHE A 9 4.16 -14.62 -4.68
N SER A 10 5.22 -13.96 -5.16
CA SER A 10 6.32 -14.64 -5.82
C SER A 10 7.26 -15.18 -4.75
N LEU A 11 6.99 -16.38 -4.24
CA LEU A 11 8.00 -17.13 -3.50
C LEU A 11 9.00 -17.68 -4.53
N ASP A 12 9.94 -16.84 -4.96
CA ASP A 12 11.08 -17.28 -5.78
C ASP A 12 12.32 -17.41 -4.88
N PRO A 13 12.69 -18.63 -4.46
CA PRO A 13 13.87 -18.85 -3.62
C PRO A 13 15.14 -19.02 -4.46
N HIS A 14 15.35 -18.29 -5.56
CA HIS A 14 16.64 -18.29 -6.24
C HIS A 14 17.01 -16.97 -6.92
N ARG A 15 17.82 -16.15 -6.25
CA ARG A 15 18.71 -15.18 -6.91
C ARG A 15 20.17 -15.53 -6.66
N HIS A 16 20.81 -16.06 -7.71
CA HIS A 16 22.08 -15.61 -8.31
C HIS A 16 22.73 -16.77 -9.05
N LEU A 17 22.76 -16.71 -10.38
CA LEU A 17 23.96 -16.93 -11.19
C LEU A 17 23.68 -16.44 -12.62
N SER A 18 24.34 -15.35 -12.95
CA SER A 18 24.48 -14.82 -14.30
C SER A 18 25.29 -15.80 -15.15
N SER A 19 24.73 -16.29 -16.25
CA SER A 19 25.48 -16.48 -17.49
C SER A 19 24.52 -16.67 -18.68
N ASN A 20 24.80 -15.97 -19.76
CA ASN A 20 24.39 -16.25 -21.13
C ASN A 20 25.64 -15.89 -21.99
N PRO A 21 25.85 -16.39 -23.23
CA PRO A 21 24.81 -16.89 -24.15
C PRO A 21 25.19 -18.09 -25.05
N HIS A 22 24.19 -18.46 -25.86
CA HIS A 22 24.19 -19.28 -27.10
C HIS A 22 23.99 -20.80 -26.96
N PHE A 23 22.85 -21.30 -27.44
CA PHE A 23 22.73 -22.19 -28.62
C PHE A 23 21.25 -22.45 -28.98
N THR A 24 20.98 -22.59 -30.28
CA THR A 24 19.68 -22.80 -30.95
C THR A 24 19.27 -24.30 -30.97
N PRO A 25 18.01 -24.64 -31.38
CA PRO A 25 17.31 -25.82 -30.88
C PRO A 25 17.44 -27.07 -31.77
N SER A 26 17.22 -28.24 -31.19
CA SER A 26 16.77 -29.43 -31.92
C SER A 26 15.89 -30.35 -31.07
N THR A 27 14.84 -30.80 -31.73
CA THR A 27 13.80 -31.78 -31.38
C THR A 27 14.34 -33.16 -30.98
N SER A 28 13.76 -33.78 -29.94
CA SER A 28 13.09 -35.10 -30.01
C SER A 28 12.66 -35.63 -28.64
N LEU A 29 11.53 -36.32 -28.65
CA LEU A 29 10.86 -37.08 -27.60
C LEU A 29 11.78 -38.06 -26.83
N LEU A 30 11.49 -38.30 -25.54
CA LEU A 30 11.25 -39.63 -24.91
C LEU A 30 11.25 -39.55 -23.36
N ILE A 31 10.16 -40.03 -22.77
CA ILE A 31 9.98 -40.49 -21.36
C ILE A 31 10.61 -41.91 -21.30
N PRO A 32 11.28 -42.43 -20.22
CA PRO A 32 10.61 -42.68 -18.93
C PRO A 32 11.43 -42.87 -17.62
N LYS A 33 10.65 -42.87 -16.51
CA LYS A 33 10.74 -43.68 -15.26
C LYS A 33 11.72 -43.33 -14.12
N HIS A 34 11.09 -42.97 -12.99
CA HIS A 34 11.32 -43.31 -11.56
C HIS A 34 12.75 -43.42 -10.99
N SER A 35 13.01 -42.68 -9.90
CA SER A 35 13.03 -43.27 -8.54
C SER A 35 13.19 -42.20 -7.45
N PHE A 36 12.44 -42.34 -6.35
CA PHE A 36 12.59 -41.57 -5.13
C PHE A 36 13.82 -42.04 -4.35
N ARG A 37 14.69 -41.11 -3.89
CA ARG A 37 15.50 -41.31 -2.68
C ARG A 37 15.60 -40.00 -1.90
N ILE A 38 14.96 -40.04 -0.74
CA ILE A 38 15.19 -39.17 0.42
C ILE A 38 16.46 -39.68 1.11
N PHE A 39 17.35 -38.78 1.54
CA PHE A 39 17.84 -38.65 2.93
C PHE A 39 19.17 -37.89 3.03
N HIS A 40 19.11 -36.84 3.85
CA HIS A 40 20.04 -36.46 4.92
C HIS A 40 21.48 -36.10 4.53
N ASN A 41 21.83 -34.81 4.67
CA ASN A 41 23.09 -34.48 5.33
C ASN A 41 23.06 -33.11 6.00
N SER A 42 23.19 -33.13 7.32
CA SER A 42 23.60 -31.99 8.14
C SER A 42 25.07 -31.71 7.88
N ASN A 43 25.48 -30.44 7.77
CA ASN A 43 26.80 -30.07 8.23
C ASN A 43 26.84 -28.64 8.76
N ARG A 44 27.16 -28.58 10.04
CA ARG A 44 27.51 -27.39 10.82
C ARG A 44 28.85 -26.87 10.30
N TYR A 45 28.96 -25.57 10.06
CA TYR A 45 30.26 -24.91 10.05
C TYR A 45 30.21 -23.66 10.93
N THR A 46 31.12 -23.70 11.90
CA THR A 46 31.48 -22.72 12.91
C THR A 46 32.12 -21.47 12.30
N LEU A 47 31.60 -20.30 12.65
CA LEU A 47 32.24 -18.99 12.42
C LEU A 47 33.42 -18.82 13.39
N LYS A 48 34.62 -18.62 12.84
CA LYS A 48 35.78 -18.09 13.54
C LYS A 48 35.82 -16.57 13.35
N SER A 49 35.65 -15.84 14.45
CA SER A 49 35.94 -14.41 14.52
C SER A 49 37.45 -14.19 14.63
N SER A 50 37.98 -13.25 13.87
CA SER A 50 39.34 -12.74 14.04
C SER A 50 39.26 -11.22 14.06
N SER A 51 39.52 -10.68 15.24
CA SER A 51 39.72 -9.26 15.52
C SER A 51 41.13 -8.88 15.12
N SER A 52 41.30 -7.74 14.45
CA SER A 52 42.57 -7.04 14.39
C SER A 52 42.34 -5.53 14.34
N SER A 53 42.76 -4.88 15.41
CA SER A 53 42.86 -3.44 15.58
C SER A 53 44.02 -2.87 14.76
N SER A 54 43.87 -1.66 14.22
CA SER A 54 44.98 -0.77 13.90
C SER A 54 44.56 0.69 14.09
N SER A 55 45.16 1.32 15.09
CA SER A 55 45.04 2.74 15.43
C SER A 55 46.03 3.55 14.62
N HIS A 56 45.65 4.71 14.07
CA HIS A 56 46.56 5.86 13.89
C HIS A 56 45.77 7.18 13.90
N SER A 57 46.21 8.12 14.76
CA SER A 57 45.68 9.47 14.95
C SER A 57 46.26 10.47 13.93
N SER A 58 45.48 11.50 13.59
CA SER A 58 46.01 12.82 13.22
C SER A 58 44.99 13.90 13.59
N THR A 59 45.40 14.82 14.45
CA THR A 59 44.66 15.99 14.92
C THR A 59 44.94 17.18 13.98
N ALA A 60 43.93 17.98 13.63
CA ALA A 60 43.85 19.40 14.00
C ALA A 60 42.69 20.16 13.31
N THR A 61 42.09 21.05 14.12
CA THR A 61 41.37 22.31 13.81
C THR A 61 39.88 22.26 13.44
N SER A 62 39.07 22.71 14.41
CA SER A 62 37.66 23.11 14.32
C SER A 62 37.47 24.36 13.43
N PRO A 63 36.21 24.62 12.99
CA PRO A 63 35.31 25.45 13.80
C PRO A 63 33.86 24.93 13.87
N SER A 64 33.17 25.19 14.99
CA SER A 64 31.70 25.13 15.18
C SER A 64 31.00 26.33 14.49
N PRO A 65 29.65 26.43 14.30
CA PRO A 65 28.47 25.79 14.96
C PRO A 65 27.35 25.40 13.92
N PRO A 66 26.01 25.27 14.20
CA PRO A 66 25.23 25.22 15.44
C PRO A 66 24.33 23.97 15.59
N SER A 67 23.77 23.83 16.80
CA SER A 67 22.80 22.84 17.26
C SER A 67 21.37 23.09 16.75
N VAL A 68 20.75 22.07 16.16
CA VAL A 68 19.28 21.94 15.95
C VAL A 68 18.90 20.44 15.96
N PRO A 69 17.65 20.10 16.33
CA PRO A 69 17.33 18.86 17.03
C PRO A 69 17.25 17.63 16.13
N SER A 70 17.49 16.49 16.77
CA SER A 70 17.47 15.14 16.26
C SER A 70 16.17 14.80 15.51
N SER A 71 16.22 14.74 14.17
CA SER A 71 15.31 13.89 13.40
C SER A 71 15.98 12.53 13.24
N SER A 72 15.60 11.60 14.11
CA SER A 72 15.79 10.18 13.84
C SER A 72 14.85 9.81 12.69
N PHE A 73 15.38 9.26 11.59
CA PHE A 73 14.69 8.49 10.53
C PHE A 73 15.39 8.73 9.19
N LEU A 74 16.49 8.03 8.89
CA LEU A 74 16.89 7.67 7.51
C LEU A 74 18.03 6.62 7.47
N GLU A 75 18.16 5.75 8.47
CA GLU A 75 19.20 4.71 8.47
C GLU A 75 18.59 3.32 8.31
N ALA A 76 18.06 3.07 7.11
CA ALA A 76 17.89 1.71 6.60
C ALA A 76 18.92 1.53 5.47
N PRO A 77 19.87 0.57 5.57
CA PRO A 77 20.88 0.38 4.54
C PRO A 77 20.22 -0.08 3.23
N LEU A 78 20.02 0.86 2.29
CA LEU A 78 19.62 0.52 0.94
C LEU A 78 20.70 -0.38 0.34
N ARG A 79 20.30 -1.60 -0.03
CA ARG A 79 21.18 -2.59 -0.64
C ARG A 79 21.81 -1.99 -1.91
N THR A 80 23.13 -2.03 -1.94
CA THR A 80 24.07 -1.43 -2.90
C THR A 80 23.66 -1.51 -4.38
N GLY A 81 23.75 -0.38 -5.10
CA GLY A 81 24.11 -0.40 -6.54
C GLY A 81 23.61 0.73 -7.45
N ARG A 82 22.58 1.51 -7.09
CA ARG A 82 22.07 2.60 -7.95
C ARG A 82 21.73 3.81 -7.09
N PHE A 83 22.46 4.91 -7.29
CA PHE A 83 22.15 6.19 -6.67
C PHE A 83 20.79 6.70 -7.18
N LEU A 84 19.99 7.28 -6.28
CA LEU A 84 18.76 7.97 -6.64
C LEU A 84 19.09 9.14 -7.58
N SER A 85 18.27 9.34 -8.61
CA SER A 85 18.37 10.54 -9.44
C SER A 85 17.76 11.74 -8.71
N ASN A 86 18.08 12.97 -9.13
CA ASN A 86 17.42 14.18 -8.61
C ASN A 86 15.90 14.11 -8.80
N GLU A 87 15.44 13.55 -9.93
CA GLU A 87 14.01 13.33 -10.17
C GLU A 87 13.41 12.36 -9.14
N ASP A 88 14.13 11.29 -8.80
CA ASP A 88 13.67 10.34 -7.77
C ASP A 88 13.60 11.01 -6.39
N LEU A 89 14.55 11.90 -6.07
CA LEU A 89 14.55 12.65 -4.81
C LEU A 89 13.36 13.61 -4.71
N GLU A 90 13.04 14.34 -5.78
CA GLU A 90 11.87 15.23 -5.80
C GLU A 90 10.57 14.44 -5.69
N LYS A 91 10.47 13.29 -6.36
CA LYS A 91 9.32 12.38 -6.20
C LYS A 91 9.18 11.85 -4.77
N LEU A 92 10.28 11.54 -4.09
CA LEU A 92 10.24 11.13 -2.69
C LEU A 92 9.72 12.25 -1.79
N LYS A 93 10.16 13.50 -1.99
CA LYS A 93 9.63 14.66 -1.27
C LYS A 93 8.14 14.88 -1.56
N SER A 94 7.70 14.71 -2.81
CA SER A 94 6.28 14.79 -3.16
C SER A 94 5.46 13.72 -2.43
N LEU A 95 5.96 12.48 -2.33
CA LEU A 95 5.31 11.42 -1.58
C LEU A 95 5.23 11.70 -0.08
N GLU A 96 6.31 12.20 0.51
CA GLU A 96 6.38 12.54 1.94
C GLU A 96 5.36 13.64 2.32
N ASN A 97 5.23 14.65 1.45
CA ASN A 97 4.34 15.78 1.65
C ASN A 97 2.91 15.54 1.17
N PHE A 98 2.65 14.43 0.47
CA PHE A 98 1.32 14.13 -0.05
C PHE A 98 0.31 13.98 1.11
N ARG A 99 -0.72 14.82 1.09
CA ARG A 99 -1.85 14.80 2.02
C ARG A 99 -3.11 15.03 1.21
N TYR A 100 -4.09 14.16 1.40
CA TYR A 100 -5.44 14.34 0.89
C TYR A 100 -6.38 14.43 2.09
N TYR A 101 -7.23 15.44 2.15
CA TYR A 101 -8.21 15.62 3.22
C TYR A 101 -9.60 15.71 2.63
N GLN A 102 -10.58 15.14 3.34
CA GLN A 102 -11.98 15.24 2.98
C GLN A 102 -12.86 15.23 4.23
N GLU A 103 -13.81 16.15 4.26
CA GLU A 103 -14.95 16.10 5.16
C GLU A 103 -16.08 15.25 4.57
N LEU A 104 -16.63 14.36 5.40
CA LEU A 104 -17.70 13.41 5.08
C LEU A 104 -18.90 13.72 5.99
N GLU A 105 -20.09 13.26 5.60
CA GLU A 105 -21.30 13.44 6.43
C GLU A 105 -21.14 12.84 7.84
N SER A 106 -20.45 11.70 7.95
CA SER A 106 -20.26 10.97 9.21
C SER A 106 -19.00 11.35 10.00
N GLY A 107 -18.11 12.19 9.45
CA GLY A 107 -16.80 12.44 10.03
C GLY A 107 -15.83 13.13 9.08
N SER A 108 -14.54 13.05 9.37
CA SER A 108 -13.48 13.49 8.47
C SER A 108 -12.48 12.39 8.18
N MET A 109 -11.83 12.45 7.03
CA MET A 109 -10.75 11.54 6.69
C MET A 109 -9.57 12.24 6.05
N TRP A 110 -8.39 11.69 6.25
CA TRP A 110 -7.19 12.09 5.54
C TRP A 110 -6.44 10.86 5.04
N VAL A 111 -5.72 11.04 3.94
CA VAL A 111 -4.93 10.00 3.30
C VAL A 111 -3.51 10.51 3.12
N ARG A 112 -2.53 9.65 3.44
CA ARG A 112 -1.11 9.93 3.26
C ARG A 112 -0.33 8.65 3.00
N VAL A 113 0.96 8.78 2.67
CA VAL A 113 1.87 7.64 2.53
C VAL A 113 2.09 6.96 3.88
N MET A 114 2.09 5.63 3.88
CA MET A 114 2.31 4.78 5.05
C MET A 114 3.74 4.95 5.60
N ARG A 115 3.84 5.20 6.91
CA ARG A 115 5.10 5.26 7.66
C ARG A 115 5.52 3.88 8.18
N SER A 116 6.73 3.76 8.73
CA SER A 116 7.25 2.45 9.18
C SER A 116 6.45 1.89 10.34
N GLU A 117 5.98 2.77 11.22
CA GLU A 117 5.29 2.46 12.48
C GLU A 117 3.87 1.93 12.21
N GLU A 118 3.35 2.22 11.02
CA GLU A 118 1.99 1.88 10.58
C GLU A 118 1.94 0.59 9.77
N MET A 119 3.09 -0.06 9.59
CA MET A 119 3.22 -1.30 8.84
C MET A 119 2.31 -2.38 9.42
N ASP A 120 2.40 -2.66 10.72
CA ASP A 120 1.71 -3.81 11.33
C ASP A 120 0.18 -3.64 11.35
N ILE A 121 -0.32 -2.43 11.62
CA ILE A 121 -1.76 -2.14 11.52
C ILE A 121 -2.28 -2.26 10.09
N THR A 122 -1.47 -1.87 9.09
CA THR A 122 -1.82 -2.00 7.66
C THR A 122 -1.79 -3.47 7.22
N VAL A 123 -0.80 -4.24 7.68
CA VAL A 123 -0.72 -5.69 7.49
C VAL A 123 -1.97 -6.38 8.01
N GLY A 124 -2.40 -6.05 9.23
CA GLY A 124 -3.63 -6.60 9.83
C GLY A 124 -4.85 -6.34 8.96
N LEU A 125 -5.08 -5.08 8.58
CA LEU A 125 -6.20 -4.68 7.73
C LEU A 125 -6.22 -5.43 6.38
N LEU A 126 -5.07 -5.53 5.72
CA LEU A 126 -4.94 -6.23 4.46
C LEU A 126 -5.18 -7.73 4.64
N ALA A 127 -4.51 -8.38 5.60
CA ALA A 127 -4.63 -9.81 5.85
C ALA A 127 -6.08 -10.24 6.15
N GLU A 128 -6.78 -9.49 7.00
CA GLU A 128 -8.21 -9.69 7.25
C GLU A 128 -9.05 -9.53 5.98
N SER A 129 -8.76 -8.47 5.20
CA SER A 129 -9.46 -8.20 3.95
C SER A 129 -9.22 -9.30 2.92
N PHE A 130 -8.03 -9.90 2.87
CA PHE A 130 -7.69 -11.03 2.01
C PHE A 130 -8.40 -12.31 2.46
N ALA A 131 -8.41 -12.61 3.76
CA ALA A 131 -9.10 -13.76 4.30
C ALA A 131 -10.61 -13.69 4.01
N GLU A 132 -11.26 -12.55 4.28
CA GLU A 132 -12.67 -12.31 3.97
C GLU A 132 -12.93 -12.45 2.45
N SER A 133 -12.06 -11.82 1.66
CA SER A 133 -12.12 -11.83 0.21
C SER A 133 -12.02 -13.24 -0.36
N MET A 134 -11.20 -14.12 0.21
CA MET A 134 -11.02 -15.50 -0.23
C MET A 134 -11.97 -16.50 0.46
N LEU A 135 -12.83 -16.04 1.39
CA LEU A 135 -13.67 -16.88 2.25
C LEU A 135 -12.85 -17.89 3.08
N LEU A 136 -11.66 -17.49 3.53
CA LEU A 136 -10.80 -18.30 4.36
C LEU A 136 -11.20 -18.20 5.84
N PRO A 137 -11.04 -19.29 6.62
CA PRO A 137 -11.19 -19.23 8.07
C PRO A 137 -10.25 -18.22 8.74
N SER A 138 -10.67 -17.63 9.86
CA SER A 138 -9.90 -16.61 10.60
C SER A 138 -8.49 -17.09 11.02
N GLY A 139 -8.30 -18.39 11.25
CA GLY A 139 -6.99 -18.96 11.56
C GLY A 139 -5.92 -18.75 10.48
N TYR A 140 -6.31 -18.48 9.23
CA TYR A 140 -5.37 -18.17 8.14
C TYR A 140 -4.87 -16.72 8.15
N VAL A 141 -5.50 -15.83 8.92
CA VAL A 141 -5.14 -14.40 8.94
C VAL A 141 -3.70 -14.19 9.40
N ALA A 142 -3.21 -14.97 10.37
CA ALA A 142 -1.83 -14.87 10.84
C ALA A 142 -0.80 -15.22 9.75
N LEU A 143 -1.04 -16.31 9.00
CA LEU A 143 -0.20 -16.70 7.88
C LEU A 143 -0.24 -15.65 6.77
N LEU A 144 -1.43 -15.15 6.43
CA LEU A 144 -1.58 -14.07 5.46
C LEU A 144 -0.86 -12.81 5.93
N GLY A 145 -0.91 -12.48 7.22
CA GLY A 145 -0.20 -11.35 7.82
C GLY A 145 1.30 -11.43 7.61
N PHE A 146 1.90 -12.61 7.79
CA PHE A 146 3.32 -12.81 7.47
C PHE A 146 3.63 -12.52 5.99
N LEU A 147 2.84 -13.08 5.07
CA LEU A 147 3.05 -12.89 3.63
C LEU A 147 2.82 -11.43 3.20
N VAL A 148 1.79 -10.78 3.74
CA VAL A 148 1.45 -9.37 3.51
C VAL A 148 2.56 -8.47 4.05
N LYS A 149 3.14 -8.77 5.21
CA LYS A 149 4.23 -7.99 5.79
C LYS A 149 5.48 -8.01 4.91
N GLN A 150 5.88 -9.20 4.44
CA GLN A 150 6.98 -9.32 3.48
C GLN A 150 6.69 -8.54 2.19
N TYR A 151 5.48 -8.70 1.65
CA TYR A 151 5.02 -7.93 0.50
C TYR A 151 5.21 -6.43 0.72
N LEU A 152 4.62 -5.85 1.77
CA LEU A 152 4.69 -4.40 2.02
C LEU A 152 6.11 -3.89 2.27
N MET A 153 6.98 -4.69 2.88
CA MET A 153 8.41 -4.35 3.01
C MET A 153 9.07 -4.21 1.63
N GLU A 154 8.88 -5.19 0.74
CA GLU A 154 9.39 -5.12 -0.64
C GLU A 154 8.80 -3.93 -1.41
N ARG A 155 7.52 -3.61 -1.21
CA ARG A 155 6.90 -2.44 -1.84
C ARG A 155 7.55 -1.14 -1.41
N ARG A 156 7.91 -1.02 -0.14
CA ARG A 156 8.55 0.19 0.42
C ARG A 156 9.95 0.42 -0.17
N GLU A 157 10.68 -0.65 -0.47
CA GLU A 157 12.00 -0.56 -1.12
C GLU A 157 11.93 -0.06 -2.57
N LEU A 158 10.74 -0.02 -3.18
CA LEU A 158 10.53 0.43 -4.56
C LEU A 158 10.10 1.90 -4.66
N MET A 159 10.06 2.64 -3.55
CA MET A 159 9.85 4.10 -3.61
C MET A 159 11.00 4.77 -4.40
N PRO A 160 10.71 5.79 -5.23
CA PRO A 160 9.42 6.48 -5.38
C PRO A 160 8.49 5.88 -6.45
N HIS A 161 8.79 4.71 -7.02
CA HIS A 161 8.03 4.14 -8.15
C HIS A 161 6.69 3.50 -7.74
N THR A 162 6.50 3.28 -6.45
CA THR A 162 5.23 2.86 -5.85
C THR A 162 5.09 3.45 -4.45
N ALA A 163 3.86 3.61 -3.98
CA ALA A 163 3.55 4.00 -2.62
C ALA A 163 2.34 3.23 -2.10
N THR A 164 2.36 2.92 -0.80
CA THR A 164 1.16 2.47 -0.08
C THR A 164 0.58 3.68 0.64
N LEU A 165 -0.65 4.04 0.29
CA LEU A 165 -1.42 5.07 0.96
C LEU A 165 -2.28 4.43 2.05
N ILE A 166 -2.42 5.15 3.16
CA ILE A 166 -3.31 4.80 4.26
C ILE A 166 -4.26 5.95 4.52
N GLY A 167 -5.52 5.61 4.73
CA GLY A 167 -6.58 6.55 5.09
C GLY A 167 -6.94 6.39 6.55
N PHE A 168 -6.94 7.48 7.29
CA PHE A 168 -7.44 7.56 8.65
C PHE A 168 -8.80 8.23 8.66
N TYR A 169 -9.64 7.83 9.61
CA TYR A 169 -10.99 8.35 9.76
C TYR A 169 -11.23 8.77 11.20
N ARG A 170 -11.88 9.92 11.35
CA ARG A 170 -12.36 10.45 12.63
C ARG A 170 -13.86 10.60 12.53
N SER A 171 -14.60 9.92 13.40
CA SER A 171 -16.06 10.04 13.44
C SER A 171 -16.49 11.34 14.09
N ASN A 172 -17.59 11.91 13.63
CA ASN A 172 -18.26 12.99 14.36
C ASN A 172 -18.79 12.42 15.70
N LYS A 173 -18.58 13.16 16.79
CA LYS A 173 -18.82 12.70 18.18
C LYS A 173 -20.28 12.34 18.49
N ASP A 174 -21.20 12.62 17.56
CA ASP A 174 -22.63 12.37 17.72
C ASP A 174 -23.05 10.93 17.38
N GLU A 175 -22.25 10.17 16.61
CA GLU A 175 -22.54 8.76 16.27
C GLU A 175 -22.05 7.76 17.34
N ALA A 176 -21.25 8.20 18.32
CA ALA A 176 -20.66 7.31 19.33
C ALA A 176 -21.64 6.92 20.48
N LYS A 177 -22.88 7.41 20.46
CA LYS A 177 -23.84 7.24 21.57
C LYS A 177 -24.87 6.13 21.37
N ASP A 178 -24.96 5.52 20.18
CA ASP A 178 -26.04 4.58 19.86
C ASP A 178 -25.63 3.09 19.85
N GLU A 179 -24.40 2.73 20.25
CA GLU A 179 -23.97 1.32 20.40
C GLU A 179 -23.78 0.85 21.86
N SER A 180 -24.24 1.60 22.87
CA SER A 180 -24.50 1.01 24.20
C SER A 180 -25.94 0.50 24.28
N PHE A 181 -26.18 -0.68 23.71
CA PHE A 181 -27.48 -1.34 23.81
C PHE A 181 -27.85 -1.57 25.28
N GLY A 182 -29.07 -1.16 25.63
CA GLY A 182 -29.67 -1.44 26.92
C GLY A 182 -29.70 -2.95 27.22
N GLY A 183 -29.04 -3.32 28.31
CA GLY A 183 -29.26 -4.57 29.02
C GLY A 183 -29.99 -4.29 30.31
N LYS A 184 -31.25 -4.74 30.41
CA LYS A 184 -31.96 -4.89 31.69
C LYS A 184 -31.09 -5.71 32.64
N GLY A 185 -30.97 -5.22 33.87
CA GLY A 185 -30.20 -5.89 34.91
C GLY A 185 -30.78 -7.26 35.27
N GLU A 186 -29.88 -8.17 35.60
CA GLU A 186 -30.04 -9.16 36.66
C GLU A 186 -28.63 -9.59 37.09
N SER A 187 -28.40 -9.54 38.40
CA SER A 187 -27.13 -9.75 39.09
C SER A 187 -26.78 -11.24 39.18
N PHE A 188 -25.55 -11.61 38.82
CA PHE A 188 -24.90 -12.79 39.38
C PHE A 188 -23.38 -12.56 39.39
N GLU A 189 -22.80 -12.54 40.59
CA GLU A 189 -21.34 -12.52 40.78
C GLU A 189 -20.78 -13.92 40.53
N ASP A 190 -19.84 -14.06 39.60
CA ASP A 190 -18.82 -15.10 39.70
C ASP A 190 -17.51 -14.65 39.04
N LYS A 191 -16.40 -15.03 39.67
CA LYS A 191 -15.03 -14.56 39.45
C LYS A 191 -14.42 -15.16 38.17
N GLY A 192 -13.92 -14.31 37.29
CA GLY A 192 -13.08 -14.69 36.17
C GLY A 192 -12.05 -13.61 35.88
N GLU A 193 -10.78 -13.99 35.88
CA GLU A 193 -9.61 -13.16 35.63
C GLU A 193 -9.75 -12.39 34.31
N SER A 194 -9.83 -11.06 34.40
CA SER A 194 -9.79 -10.18 33.24
C SER A 194 -8.33 -9.95 32.83
N PHE A 195 -7.96 -10.49 31.68
CA PHE A 195 -6.78 -10.11 30.94
C PHE A 195 -6.97 -8.65 30.49
N GLU A 196 -6.23 -7.72 31.09
CA GLU A 196 -6.19 -6.33 30.64
C GLU A 196 -5.61 -6.28 29.23
N GLU A 197 -6.47 -6.12 28.23
CA GLU A 197 -6.08 -5.65 26.90
C GLU A 197 -5.68 -4.17 27.06
N LYS A 198 -4.42 -3.95 27.45
CA LYS A 198 -3.78 -2.63 27.40
C LYS A 198 -3.60 -2.26 25.94
N ASP A 199 -4.60 -1.56 25.41
CA ASP A 199 -4.47 -0.82 24.17
C ASP A 199 -3.38 0.25 24.40
N GLY A 200 -2.26 0.06 23.71
CA GLY A 200 -1.03 0.82 23.88
C GLY A 200 -1.19 2.23 23.33
N GLY A 201 -1.56 3.16 24.20
CA GLY A 201 -1.37 4.59 23.96
C GLY A 201 0.11 4.93 23.88
N PHE A 202 0.64 5.10 22.68
CA PHE A 202 1.83 5.92 22.43
C PHE A 202 1.38 7.17 21.67
N GLY A 203 1.12 8.21 22.45
CA GLY A 203 0.82 9.55 21.96
C GLY A 203 2.06 10.21 21.37
N GLY A 204 1.98 10.51 20.08
CA GLY A 204 2.47 11.77 19.53
C GLY A 204 1.25 12.61 19.22
N GLU A 205 1.26 13.87 19.65
CA GLU A 205 0.20 14.85 19.40
C GLU A 205 0.14 15.20 17.92
N ASP A 206 -0.48 14.35 17.10
CA ASP A 206 -0.93 14.62 15.73
C ASP A 206 -1.83 13.44 15.31
N GLU A 207 -3.06 13.70 14.87
CA GLU A 207 -3.96 12.74 14.18
C GLU A 207 -4.72 11.69 15.04
N ASP A 208 -5.71 12.10 15.87
CA ASP A 208 -6.68 11.20 16.59
C ASP A 208 -7.62 10.35 15.68
N GLY A 209 -7.14 9.83 14.56
CA GLY A 209 -7.91 9.02 13.61
C GLY A 209 -7.64 7.54 13.74
N VAL A 210 -8.65 6.72 13.48
CA VAL A 210 -8.47 5.27 13.37
C VAL A 210 -8.09 4.91 11.93
N LEU A 211 -7.20 3.93 11.74
CA LEU A 211 -6.91 3.39 10.41
C LEU A 211 -8.20 2.87 9.77
N ALA A 212 -8.57 3.47 8.65
CA ALA A 212 -9.85 3.26 7.98
C ALA A 212 -9.71 2.49 6.68
N GLY A 213 -8.59 2.66 5.98
CA GLY A 213 -8.33 1.93 4.75
C GLY A 213 -6.91 2.09 4.23
N THR A 214 -6.60 1.36 3.18
CA THR A 214 -5.31 1.43 2.47
C THR A 214 -5.53 1.23 0.98
N VAL A 215 -4.60 1.74 0.18
CA VAL A 215 -4.53 1.52 -1.27
C VAL A 215 -3.07 1.60 -1.72
N GLU A 216 -2.68 0.72 -2.63
CA GLU A 216 -1.37 0.77 -3.26
C GLU A 216 -1.47 1.46 -4.62
N VAL A 217 -0.46 2.29 -4.92
CA VAL A 217 -0.32 2.99 -6.20
C VAL A 217 1.05 2.68 -6.78
N CYS A 218 1.10 2.21 -8.02
CA CYS A 218 2.30 2.09 -8.84
C CYS A 218 2.30 3.19 -9.90
N PHE A 219 3.44 3.83 -10.16
CA PHE A 219 3.52 4.93 -11.14
C PHE A 219 4.10 4.51 -12.49
N ASP A 220 4.94 3.48 -12.49
CA ASP A 220 5.64 3.00 -13.67
C ASP A 220 6.02 1.50 -13.57
N LYS A 221 6.72 1.01 -14.59
CA LYS A 221 7.16 -0.39 -14.68
C LYS A 221 8.09 -0.86 -13.56
N LYS A 222 8.82 0.05 -12.90
CA LYS A 222 9.75 -0.28 -11.81
C LYS A 222 9.00 -0.49 -10.50
N GLY A 223 7.89 0.23 -10.34
CA GLY A 223 6.96 0.02 -9.22
C GLY A 223 6.04 -1.17 -9.44
N ALA A 224 5.79 -1.61 -10.68
CA ALA A 224 4.86 -2.70 -10.96
C ALA A 224 5.30 -4.04 -10.33
N ASN A 225 4.32 -4.85 -9.91
CA ASN A 225 4.58 -6.22 -9.43
C ASN A 225 5.12 -7.08 -10.59
N ALA A 226 6.16 -7.89 -10.33
CA ALA A 226 6.74 -8.81 -11.31
C ALA A 226 5.71 -9.81 -11.88
N SER A 227 4.69 -10.15 -11.08
CA SER A 227 3.62 -11.09 -11.44
C SER A 227 2.27 -10.38 -11.49
N THR A 228 2.08 -9.58 -12.54
CA THR A 228 0.81 -8.87 -12.76
C THR A 228 -0.35 -9.85 -12.97
N PRO A 229 -1.52 -9.60 -12.35
CA PRO A 229 -2.70 -10.42 -12.58
C PRO A 229 -3.17 -10.30 -14.03
N THR A 230 -3.86 -11.33 -14.52
CA THR A 230 -4.63 -11.23 -15.77
C THR A 230 -5.94 -10.48 -15.51
N PRO A 231 -6.42 -9.68 -16.48
CA PRO A 231 -5.73 -9.28 -17.71
C PRO A 231 -4.59 -8.25 -17.48
N THR A 232 -3.42 -8.47 -18.07
CA THR A 232 -2.24 -7.63 -17.80
C THR A 232 -2.43 -6.17 -18.23
N PRO A 233 -2.20 -5.18 -17.33
CA PRO A 233 -2.23 -3.76 -17.67
C PRO A 233 -1.01 -3.37 -18.52
N PRO A 234 -1.03 -2.21 -19.20
CA PRO A 234 0.15 -1.72 -19.91
C PRO A 234 1.34 -1.54 -18.95
N LYS A 235 2.52 -2.01 -19.38
CA LYS A 235 3.69 -2.19 -18.49
C LYS A 235 4.21 -0.89 -17.85
N ASN A 236 3.94 0.27 -18.42
CA ASN A 236 4.47 1.56 -17.95
C ASN A 236 3.36 2.57 -17.59
N SER A 237 2.19 2.07 -17.21
CA SER A 237 1.07 2.92 -16.84
C SER A 237 0.82 2.85 -15.33
N PRO A 238 0.36 3.95 -14.71
CA PRO A 238 -0.04 3.96 -13.33
C PRO A 238 -1.12 2.94 -13.03
N TYR A 239 -1.01 2.29 -11.87
CA TYR A 239 -1.85 1.17 -11.50
C TYR A 239 -2.22 1.23 -10.02
N ILE A 240 -3.51 1.01 -9.73
CA ILE A 240 -4.08 1.04 -8.38
C ILE A 240 -4.44 -0.40 -7.97
N SER A 241 -3.95 -0.82 -6.80
CA SER A 241 -4.12 -2.17 -6.26
C SER A 241 -4.41 -2.19 -4.76
N ASN A 242 -4.76 -3.37 -4.26
CA ASN A 242 -4.77 -3.71 -2.83
C ASN A 242 -5.57 -2.72 -1.99
N MET A 243 -6.70 -2.26 -2.53
CA MET A 243 -7.56 -1.31 -1.85
C MET A 243 -8.43 -2.02 -0.81
N ALA A 244 -8.25 -1.68 0.46
CA ALA A 244 -9.01 -2.25 1.56
C ALA A 244 -9.59 -1.15 2.44
N VAL A 245 -10.79 -1.39 2.95
CA VAL A 245 -11.46 -0.52 3.93
C VAL A 245 -11.89 -1.38 5.10
N LYS A 246 -11.58 -0.91 6.32
CA LYS A 246 -11.93 -1.56 7.59
C LYS A 246 -13.42 -1.86 7.61
N LYS A 247 -13.78 -3.09 7.99
CA LYS A 247 -15.14 -3.62 7.79
C LYS A 247 -16.24 -2.75 8.41
N SER A 248 -16.02 -2.27 9.63
CA SER A 248 -16.95 -1.38 10.37
C SER A 248 -17.10 0.02 9.76
N LEU A 249 -16.16 0.44 8.91
CA LEU A 249 -16.16 1.77 8.29
C LEU A 249 -16.52 1.74 6.79
N ARG A 250 -16.88 0.58 6.26
CA ARG A 250 -17.35 0.47 4.87
C ARG A 250 -18.65 1.25 4.71
N ARG A 251 -18.93 1.66 3.46
CA ARG A 251 -20.14 2.42 3.09
C ARG A 251 -20.19 3.86 3.61
N ARG A 252 -19.12 4.37 4.24
CA ARG A 252 -18.95 5.77 4.67
C ARG A 252 -18.16 6.62 3.66
N GLY A 253 -18.16 6.27 2.38
CA GLY A 253 -17.39 7.00 1.35
C GLY A 253 -15.86 6.80 1.37
N ILE A 254 -15.26 6.18 2.39
CA ILE A 254 -13.79 6.04 2.52
C ILE A 254 -13.11 5.43 1.27
N GLY A 255 -13.66 4.35 0.71
CA GLY A 255 -13.09 3.72 -0.50
C GLY A 255 -13.11 4.64 -1.73
N TRP A 256 -14.12 5.51 -1.83
CA TRP A 256 -14.20 6.52 -2.89
C TRP A 256 -13.09 7.55 -2.76
N HIS A 257 -12.82 8.00 -1.54
CA HIS A 257 -11.79 9.00 -1.27
C HIS A 257 -10.37 8.44 -1.32
N LEU A 258 -10.15 7.16 -0.97
CA LEU A 258 -8.89 6.47 -1.26
C LEU A 258 -8.62 6.40 -2.77
N LEU A 259 -9.64 6.13 -3.57
CA LEU A 259 -9.53 6.17 -5.03
C LEU A 259 -9.20 7.58 -5.53
N LYS A 260 -9.87 8.61 -5.01
CA LYS A 260 -9.61 10.01 -5.38
C LYS A 260 -8.21 10.47 -5.01
N ALA A 261 -7.76 10.16 -3.80
CA ALA A 261 -6.39 10.42 -3.37
C ALA A 261 -5.37 9.72 -4.29
N SER A 262 -5.66 8.48 -4.72
CA SER A 262 -4.81 7.76 -5.68
C SER A 262 -4.78 8.45 -7.05
N GLU A 263 -5.93 8.89 -7.57
CA GLU A 263 -6.02 9.64 -8.83
C GLU A 263 -5.22 10.94 -8.78
N GLU A 264 -5.33 11.68 -7.67
CA GLU A 264 -4.59 12.92 -7.44
C GLU A 264 -3.09 12.66 -7.37
N LEU A 265 -2.66 11.66 -6.60
CA LEU A 265 -1.25 11.31 -6.48
C LEU A 265 -0.65 10.86 -7.82
N ILE A 266 -1.39 10.05 -8.60
CA ILE A 266 -0.96 9.66 -9.95
C ILE A 266 -0.76 10.90 -10.83
N SER A 267 -1.66 11.88 -10.74
CA SER A 267 -1.59 13.10 -11.53
C SER A 267 -0.39 13.99 -11.16
N GLN A 268 0.09 13.91 -9.91
CA GLN A 268 1.30 14.59 -9.44
C GLN A 268 2.58 13.84 -9.82
N MET A 269 2.56 12.50 -9.77
CA MET A 269 3.75 11.67 -9.82
C MET A 269 4.05 11.08 -11.20
N SER A 270 3.06 11.03 -12.09
CA SER A 270 3.17 10.43 -13.42
C SER A 270 2.81 11.42 -14.52
N SER A 271 3.59 11.41 -15.60
CA SER A 271 3.24 12.11 -16.84
C SER A 271 2.08 11.43 -17.57
N SER A 272 1.83 10.16 -17.26
CA SER A 272 0.76 9.35 -17.80
C SER A 272 -0.57 9.81 -17.22
N ARG A 273 -1.45 10.37 -18.06
CA ARG A 273 -2.80 10.83 -17.68
C ARG A 273 -3.82 9.70 -17.60
N GLU A 274 -3.38 8.56 -17.11
CA GLU A 274 -4.17 7.35 -17.12
C GLU A 274 -3.92 6.53 -15.87
N ALA A 275 -4.99 5.91 -15.37
CA ALA A 275 -4.97 5.00 -14.25
C ALA A 275 -5.66 3.69 -14.63
N TYR A 276 -5.02 2.59 -14.26
CA TYR A 276 -5.54 1.24 -14.44
C TYR A 276 -5.80 0.59 -13.08
N LEU A 277 -6.81 -0.27 -13.01
CA LEU A 277 -7.09 -1.09 -11.84
C LEU A 277 -7.76 -2.39 -12.25
N HIS A 278 -7.67 -3.41 -11.40
CA HIS A 278 -8.52 -4.57 -11.54
C HIS A 278 -9.78 -4.44 -10.69
N CYS A 279 -10.86 -5.07 -11.13
CA CYS A 279 -12.06 -5.26 -10.33
C CYS A 279 -12.55 -6.70 -10.51
N ARG A 280 -12.81 -7.43 -9.43
CA ARG A 280 -13.35 -8.79 -9.56
C ARG A 280 -14.81 -8.70 -10.01
N MET A 281 -15.20 -9.58 -10.93
CA MET A 281 -16.56 -9.57 -11.47
C MET A 281 -17.65 -9.81 -10.41
N ILE A 282 -17.30 -10.51 -9.34
CA ILE A 282 -18.21 -10.80 -8.23
C ILE A 282 -18.41 -9.62 -7.26
N ASP A 283 -17.56 -8.59 -7.34
CA ASP A 283 -17.53 -7.48 -6.38
C ASP A 283 -18.37 -6.30 -6.89
N ALA A 284 -19.69 -6.40 -6.79
CA ALA A 284 -20.60 -5.37 -7.29
C ALA A 284 -20.37 -3.97 -6.66
N ALA A 285 -20.03 -3.91 -5.36
CA ALA A 285 -19.83 -2.64 -4.68
C ALA A 285 -18.58 -1.87 -5.20
N PRO A 286 -17.37 -2.47 -5.23
CA PRO A 286 -16.21 -1.88 -5.91
C PRO A 286 -16.47 -1.59 -7.39
N PHE A 287 -17.11 -2.50 -8.13
CA PHE A 287 -17.41 -2.29 -9.56
C PHE A 287 -18.23 -1.01 -9.78
N ASN A 288 -19.35 -0.87 -9.07
CA ASN A 288 -20.21 0.31 -9.15
C ASN A 288 -19.46 1.59 -8.73
N MET A 289 -18.59 1.50 -7.72
CA MET A 289 -17.77 2.63 -7.28
C MET A 289 -16.81 3.08 -8.40
N TYR A 290 -16.10 2.14 -9.03
CA TYR A 290 -15.17 2.44 -10.11
C TYR A 290 -15.88 2.97 -11.36
N THR A 291 -17.01 2.37 -11.75
CA THR A 291 -17.81 2.86 -12.88
C THR A 291 -18.32 4.28 -12.61
N LYS A 292 -18.84 4.57 -11.41
CA LYS A 292 -19.24 5.94 -11.01
C LYS A 292 -18.07 6.92 -11.01
N ALA A 293 -16.87 6.46 -10.69
CA ALA A 293 -15.67 7.28 -10.75
C ALA A 293 -15.17 7.53 -12.19
N GLY A 294 -15.79 6.90 -13.21
CA GLY A 294 -15.46 7.07 -14.62
C GLY A 294 -14.49 6.02 -15.19
N TYR A 295 -14.28 4.90 -14.49
CA TYR A 295 -13.48 3.78 -15.02
C TYR A 295 -14.32 2.92 -15.97
N ASN A 296 -13.75 2.67 -17.16
CA ASN A 296 -14.34 1.83 -18.20
C ASN A 296 -13.62 0.48 -18.24
N ILE A 297 -14.36 -0.59 -18.58
CA ILE A 297 -13.77 -1.92 -18.78
C ILE A 297 -12.97 -1.91 -20.08
N VAL A 298 -11.69 -2.27 -20.02
CA VAL A 298 -10.82 -2.43 -21.21
C VAL A 298 -10.74 -3.89 -21.61
N LYS A 299 -10.61 -4.78 -20.62
CA LYS A 299 -10.44 -6.21 -20.84
C LYS A 299 -11.08 -6.99 -19.70
N THR A 300 -11.57 -8.18 -20.01
CA THR A 300 -12.13 -9.09 -19.00
C THR A 300 -11.45 -10.45 -19.14
N ASP A 301 -11.20 -11.13 -18.02
CA ASP A 301 -10.69 -12.49 -18.05
C ASP A 301 -11.63 -13.42 -18.85
N SER A 302 -11.01 -14.31 -19.63
CA SER A 302 -11.71 -15.42 -20.26
C SER A 302 -12.31 -16.33 -19.20
N ILE A 303 -13.39 -17.04 -19.54
CA ILE A 303 -14.01 -18.03 -18.66
C ILE A 303 -13.03 -19.15 -18.29
N LEU A 304 -12.00 -19.39 -19.13
CA LEU A 304 -10.95 -20.38 -18.89
C LEU A 304 -10.10 -20.10 -17.64
N ILE A 305 -10.09 -18.86 -17.12
CA ILE A 305 -9.38 -18.54 -15.88
C ILE A 305 -9.97 -19.29 -14.67
N LEU A 306 -11.22 -19.75 -14.76
CA LEU A 306 -11.83 -20.58 -13.71
C LEU A 306 -11.09 -21.92 -13.55
N LEU A 307 -10.41 -22.41 -14.59
CA LEU A 307 -9.58 -23.61 -14.52
C LEU A 307 -8.37 -23.43 -13.60
N THR A 308 -7.92 -22.19 -13.35
CA THR A 308 -6.86 -21.88 -12.38
C THR A 308 -7.42 -21.57 -10.99
N LEU A 309 -8.72 -21.79 -10.77
CA LEU A 309 -9.46 -21.44 -9.55
C LEU A 309 -9.36 -19.95 -9.17
N GLN A 310 -8.94 -19.12 -10.11
CA GLN A 310 -8.86 -17.68 -9.91
C GLN A 310 -10.22 -17.04 -10.22
N ARG A 311 -10.55 -16.04 -9.41
CA ARG A 311 -11.75 -15.22 -9.66
C ARG A 311 -11.50 -14.33 -10.87
N ARG A 312 -12.45 -14.35 -11.80
CA ARG A 312 -12.46 -13.49 -12.99
C ARG A 312 -12.42 -12.01 -12.62
N LYS A 313 -11.65 -11.24 -13.35
CA LYS A 313 -11.47 -9.80 -13.17
C LYS A 313 -11.77 -9.03 -14.46
N HIS A 314 -12.22 -7.81 -14.27
CA HIS A 314 -12.16 -6.73 -15.26
C HIS A 314 -10.85 -5.97 -15.03
N LEU A 315 -10.11 -5.71 -16.11
CA LEU A 315 -9.14 -4.62 -16.16
C LEU A 315 -9.92 -3.37 -16.54
N MET A 316 -9.90 -2.36 -15.66
CA MET A 316 -10.60 -1.10 -15.83
C MET A 316 -9.61 0.05 -15.98
N TYR A 317 -10.06 1.12 -16.63
CA TYR A 317 -9.24 2.23 -17.08
C TYR A 317 -9.95 3.57 -16.98
N LYS A 318 -9.21 4.61 -16.63
CA LYS A 318 -9.67 6.00 -16.66
C LYS A 318 -8.58 6.94 -17.13
N LYS A 319 -8.95 7.92 -17.96
CA LYS A 319 -8.12 9.11 -18.23
C LYS A 319 -8.33 10.13 -17.12
N LEU A 320 -7.24 10.61 -16.54
CA LEU A 320 -7.26 11.59 -15.47
C LEU A 320 -7.29 13.01 -16.05
N PRO A 321 -8.06 13.93 -15.45
CA PRO A 321 -8.09 15.32 -15.88
C PRO A 321 -6.73 16.00 -15.61
N VAL A 322 -6.46 17.06 -16.36
CA VAL A 322 -5.27 17.89 -16.10
C VAL A 322 -5.54 18.69 -14.84
N LEU A 323 -4.68 18.58 -13.84
CA LEU A 323 -4.57 19.59 -12.80
C LEU A 323 -3.99 20.85 -13.46
N THR A 324 -4.84 21.66 -14.09
CA THR A 324 -4.52 23.06 -14.31
C THR A 324 -4.53 23.71 -12.93
N SER A 325 -3.37 24.15 -12.46
CA SER A 325 -3.25 24.95 -11.25
C SER A 325 -4.32 26.04 -11.26
N PHE A 326 -5.31 25.96 -10.36
CA PHE A 326 -6.17 27.09 -10.05
C PHE A 326 -5.29 28.13 -9.36
N SER A 327 -4.75 29.05 -10.15
CA SER A 327 -4.10 30.26 -9.69
C SER A 327 -4.57 31.37 -10.60
N GLU A 328 -5.67 32.01 -10.22
CA GLU A 328 -5.76 33.47 -10.29
C GLU A 328 -6.89 33.91 -9.35
N SER A 329 -6.42 34.54 -8.28
CA SER A 329 -7.13 35.46 -7.41
C SER A 329 -8.31 36.19 -8.07
N GLU A 330 -9.49 36.06 -7.48
CA GLU A 330 -10.55 37.06 -7.61
C GLU A 330 -10.06 38.37 -6.97
N THR A 331 -9.35 39.18 -7.75
CA THR A 331 -9.16 40.60 -7.43
C THR A 331 -10.45 41.32 -7.78
N LEU A 332 -11.36 41.42 -6.81
CA LEU A 332 -12.46 42.39 -6.85
C LEU A 332 -11.88 43.80 -6.69
N CYS A 333 -11.56 44.45 -7.81
CA CYS A 333 -11.55 45.90 -7.90
C CYS A 333 -12.89 46.32 -8.52
N SER A 334 -13.86 46.66 -7.68
CA SER A 334 -14.95 47.54 -8.09
C SER A 334 -14.53 48.95 -7.77
N GLU A 335 -14.30 49.70 -8.85
CA GLU A 335 -13.97 51.11 -8.92
C GLU A 335 -15.01 51.97 -8.18
N GLU A 336 -14.51 53.02 -7.54
CA GLU A 336 -15.28 54.11 -6.96
C GLU A 336 -15.88 54.93 -8.11
N ASP A 337 -17.20 54.88 -8.28
CA ASP A 337 -17.92 55.89 -9.08
C ASP A 337 -18.35 57.05 -8.18
N GLU A 338 -17.61 58.14 -8.37
CA GLU A 338 -17.94 59.51 -7.98
C GLU A 338 -19.13 60.03 -8.83
N ASN A 339 -19.97 60.88 -8.21
CA ASN A 339 -21.00 61.78 -8.78
C ASN A 339 -22.46 61.29 -8.85
N HIS A 340 -23.29 61.75 -7.91
CA HIS A 340 -24.26 62.85 -8.14
C HIS A 340 -25.19 63.07 -6.92
N TYR A 341 -24.97 64.18 -6.18
CA TYR A 341 -25.91 65.24 -5.76
C TYR A 341 -25.55 65.88 -4.41
#